data_AF-A0A6G1JUY2-F1
#
_entry.id   AF-A0A6G1JUY2-F1
#
_cell.length_a   1.000
_cell.length_b   1.000
_cell.length_c   1.000
_cell.angle_alpha   90.00
_cell.angle_beta   90.00
_cell.angle_gamma   90.00
#
_symmetry.space_group_name_H-M   'P 1'
#
loop_
_entity.id
_entity.type
_entity.pdbx_description
1 polymer ?
#
loop_
_entity_poly.entity_id
_entity_poly.type
_entity_poly.pdbx_seq_one_letter_code
_entity_poly.pdbx_strand_id
1 'polypeptide(L)'
;MCDVIFTFGQAGSHFFQCPSRRDYFLITWRDQSGGDHIDSHGLPPELDAFLYATTPDNILLRNIPRLRLTLGPYNDSFFAHDSSAYQWMNLPPSLLSALQARITGSAWHDKPRIVALGADDNFILITSANAAVWTLSNYRTMNTMLDFSHTRPRDMQEIHHITLHAHRYQCFITQSSNGSLIFDNLPPHEIEGMQSMMAPMVRDTKEEEERKKKKKRIEAAGSRRTSVGSRQEMLRRDWNEKKQQFKMEAKGLRLTLRMGISAGGGGIKRMLGTG
;
A
#
# COMPACT_ATOMS: atom_id res chain seq x y z
N MET A 1 -12.13 -20.97 -26.97
CA MET A 1 -12.48 -20.60 -25.59
C MET A 1 -11.24 -19.94 -25.02
N CYS A 2 -11.37 -18.75 -24.46
CA CYS A 2 -10.28 -18.09 -23.74
C CYS A 2 -10.66 -18.16 -22.26
N ASP A 3 -9.77 -18.71 -21.46
CA ASP A 3 -9.97 -18.95 -20.04
C ASP A 3 -9.46 -17.72 -19.27
N VAL A 4 -10.25 -17.23 -18.33
CA VAL A 4 -9.77 -16.23 -17.36
C VAL A 4 -9.44 -16.99 -16.09
N ILE A 5 -8.25 -16.82 -15.56
CA ILE A 5 -7.93 -17.42 -14.26
C ILE A 5 -7.79 -16.24 -13.31
N PHE A 6 -8.73 -16.10 -12.38
CA PHE A 6 -8.56 -15.20 -11.25
C PHE A 6 -7.76 -15.93 -10.17
N THR A 7 -6.60 -15.43 -9.76
CA THR A 7 -5.86 -16.00 -8.63
C THR A 7 -5.77 -15.01 -7.47
N PHE A 8 -6.01 -15.52 -6.27
CA PHE A 8 -5.85 -14.81 -5.01
C PHE A 8 -4.74 -15.49 -4.22
N GLY A 9 -3.71 -14.74 -3.79
CA GLY A 9 -2.58 -15.28 -3.03
C GLY A 9 -2.51 -14.76 -1.58
N GLN A 10 -1.91 -15.57 -0.70
CA GLN A 10 -1.95 -15.45 0.76
C GLN A 10 -1.20 -14.23 1.38
N ALA A 11 -0.58 -13.36 0.58
CA ALA A 11 0.30 -12.29 1.08
C ALA A 11 0.26 -10.96 0.30
N GLY A 12 -0.77 -10.73 -0.53
CA GLY A 12 -1.07 -9.39 -1.08
C GLY A 12 -0.53 -9.08 -2.48
N SER A 13 -0.01 -10.06 -3.23
CA SER A 13 0.41 -9.84 -4.62
C SER A 13 0.26 -11.09 -5.47
N HIS A 14 -0.81 -11.18 -6.29
CA HIS A 14 -0.94 -11.90 -7.59
C HIS A 14 -2.08 -11.22 -8.41
N PHE A 15 -1.95 -11.05 -9.74
CA PHE A 15 -3.04 -10.59 -10.63
C PHE A 15 -2.98 -11.25 -12.00
N PHE A 16 -3.91 -12.16 -12.31
CA PHE A 16 -4.10 -12.69 -13.66
C PHE A 16 -5.32 -12.04 -14.32
N GLN A 17 -5.17 -11.59 -15.56
CA GLN A 17 -6.28 -11.31 -16.46
C GLN A 17 -5.83 -11.67 -17.88
N CYS A 18 -6.41 -12.72 -18.48
CA CYS A 18 -6.35 -12.99 -19.92
C CYS A 18 -7.76 -12.97 -20.53
N PRO A 19 -8.36 -11.79 -20.74
CA PRO A 19 -9.56 -11.69 -21.53
C PRO A 19 -9.12 -11.55 -23.01
N SER A 20 -9.23 -12.65 -23.77
CA SER A 20 -9.03 -12.79 -25.24
C SER A 20 -7.77 -13.53 -25.70
N ARG A 21 -7.74 -13.83 -27.01
CA ARG A 21 -6.90 -14.77 -27.79
C ARG A 21 -5.37 -14.53 -27.74
N ARG A 22 -4.87 -13.67 -26.85
CA ARG A 22 -3.46 -13.28 -26.74
C ARG A 22 -2.97 -13.56 -25.33
N ASP A 23 -1.79 -14.16 -25.22
CA ASP A 23 -1.17 -14.52 -23.96
C ASP A 23 -0.63 -13.26 -23.27
N TYR A 24 -1.35 -12.74 -22.29
CA TYR A 24 -0.82 -11.70 -21.41
C TYR A 24 -1.07 -12.02 -19.95
N PHE A 25 -0.07 -11.74 -19.12
CA PHE A 25 -0.11 -12.01 -17.70
C PHE A 25 0.86 -11.12 -16.93
N LEU A 26 0.60 -10.97 -15.64
CA LEU A 26 1.53 -10.43 -14.65
C LEU A 26 1.50 -11.36 -13.45
N ILE A 27 2.65 -11.89 -13.05
CA ILE A 27 2.78 -12.74 -11.87
C ILE A 27 3.75 -12.06 -10.94
N THR A 28 3.34 -11.94 -9.68
CA THR A 28 4.19 -11.46 -8.59
C THR A 28 4.21 -12.53 -7.54
N TRP A 29 5.37 -12.88 -7.01
CA TRP A 29 5.47 -13.87 -5.95
C TRP A 29 6.61 -13.51 -4.99
N ARG A 30 6.58 -14.12 -3.82
CA ARG A 30 7.66 -14.05 -2.84
C ARG A 30 8.26 -15.43 -2.69
N ASP A 31 9.58 -15.53 -2.82
CA ASP A 31 10.28 -16.80 -2.63
C ASP A 31 10.43 -17.16 -1.13
N GLN A 32 11.02 -18.32 -0.87
CA GLN A 32 11.26 -18.81 0.51
C GLN A 32 12.29 -17.97 1.29
N SER A 33 13.16 -17.23 0.59
CA SER A 33 14.12 -16.30 1.19
C SER A 33 13.50 -14.95 1.54
N GLY A 34 12.26 -14.71 1.12
CA GLY A 34 11.54 -13.46 1.28
C GLY A 34 11.80 -12.45 0.16
N GLY A 35 12.48 -12.85 -0.91
CA GLY A 35 12.70 -12.05 -2.11
C GLY A 35 11.41 -11.89 -2.91
N ASP A 36 11.11 -10.65 -3.32
CA ASP A 36 9.96 -10.34 -4.17
C ASP A 36 10.35 -10.44 -5.64
N HIS A 37 9.51 -11.11 -6.44
CA HIS A 37 9.73 -11.38 -7.85
C HIS A 37 8.54 -10.93 -8.68
N ILE A 38 8.79 -10.61 -9.95
CA ILE A 38 7.81 -10.16 -10.93
C ILE A 38 8.15 -10.75 -12.31
N ASP A 39 7.15 -11.33 -12.97
CA ASP A 39 7.24 -11.85 -14.33
C ASP A 39 5.99 -11.46 -15.11
N SER A 40 6.12 -11.22 -16.42
CA SER A 40 5.00 -10.77 -17.23
C SER A 40 5.18 -11.08 -18.71
N HIS A 41 4.06 -11.07 -19.42
CA HIS A 41 4.06 -11.25 -20.87
C HIS A 41 2.97 -10.40 -21.51
N GLY A 42 3.23 -9.91 -22.73
CA GLY A 42 2.23 -9.23 -23.56
C GLY A 42 1.70 -7.90 -23.01
N LEU A 43 2.39 -7.28 -22.06
CA LEU A 43 1.99 -5.99 -21.48
C LEU A 43 2.31 -4.81 -22.42
N PRO A 44 1.58 -3.67 -22.32
CA PRO A 44 1.92 -2.46 -23.06
C PRO A 44 3.33 -1.99 -22.69
N PRO A 45 4.15 -1.51 -23.64
CA PRO A 45 5.53 -1.11 -23.38
C PRO A 45 5.68 -0.08 -22.25
N GLU A 46 4.75 0.86 -22.14
CA GLU A 46 4.73 1.88 -21.08
C GLU A 46 4.48 1.26 -19.70
N LEU A 47 3.62 0.24 -19.63
CA LEU A 47 3.38 -0.49 -18.39
C LEU A 47 4.58 -1.36 -18.03
N ASP A 48 5.15 -2.07 -19.00
CA ASP A 48 6.36 -2.88 -18.80
C ASP A 48 7.52 -2.04 -18.26
N ALA A 49 7.80 -0.89 -18.89
CA ALA A 49 8.80 0.05 -18.43
C ALA A 49 8.53 0.58 -17.00
N PHE A 50 7.25 0.79 -16.65
CA PHE A 50 6.88 1.19 -15.28
C PHE A 50 7.11 0.06 -14.27
N LEU A 51 6.78 -1.18 -14.62
CA LEU A 51 6.88 -2.36 -13.75
C LEU A 51 8.34 -2.76 -13.50
N TYR A 52 9.18 -2.72 -14.53
CA TYR A 52 10.58 -3.12 -14.48
C TYR A 52 11.56 -1.95 -14.31
N ALA A 53 11.08 -0.78 -13.91
CA ALA A 53 11.93 0.37 -13.65
C ALA A 53 12.96 0.03 -12.55
N THR A 54 14.25 0.16 -12.86
CA THR A 54 15.36 -0.11 -11.93
C THR A 54 16.18 1.15 -11.63
N THR A 55 16.87 1.12 -10.50
CA THR A 55 17.97 2.05 -10.19
C THR A 55 19.21 1.73 -11.04
N PRO A 56 20.22 2.62 -11.09
CA PRO A 56 21.51 2.31 -11.73
C PRO A 56 22.19 1.04 -11.18
N ASP A 57 21.90 0.66 -9.93
CA ASP A 57 22.39 -0.56 -9.28
C ASP A 57 21.55 -1.81 -9.63
N ASN A 58 20.67 -1.73 -10.63
CA ASN A 58 19.76 -2.78 -11.06
C ASN A 58 18.78 -3.27 -9.97
N ILE A 59 18.48 -2.42 -8.98
CA ILE A 59 17.47 -2.69 -7.95
C ILE A 59 16.12 -2.20 -8.45
N LEU A 60 15.10 -3.06 -8.39
CA LEU A 60 13.73 -2.73 -8.77
C LEU A 60 13.18 -1.57 -7.93
N LEU A 61 12.66 -0.54 -8.60
CA LEU A 61 12.06 0.63 -7.96
C LEU A 61 10.66 0.38 -7.43
N ARG A 62 10.00 -0.71 -7.83
CA ARG A 62 8.60 -1.01 -7.50
C ARG A 62 8.47 -1.78 -6.20
N ASN A 63 7.48 -1.39 -5.39
CA ASN A 63 7.06 -2.14 -4.21
C ASN A 63 6.09 -3.26 -4.62
N ILE A 64 6.63 -4.43 -4.97
CA ILE A 64 5.86 -5.58 -5.46
C ILE A 64 4.67 -5.97 -4.55
N PRO A 65 4.80 -6.06 -3.21
CA PRO A 65 3.68 -6.40 -2.33
C PRO A 65 2.52 -5.38 -2.34
N ARG A 66 2.80 -4.14 -2.75
CA ARG A 66 1.81 -3.06 -2.86
C ARG A 66 1.41 -2.77 -4.29
N LEU A 67 1.97 -3.49 -5.25
CA LEU A 67 1.66 -3.31 -6.66
C LEU A 67 0.19 -3.69 -6.90
N ARG A 68 -0.50 -2.81 -7.60
CA ARG A 68 -1.87 -2.97 -8.08
C ARG A 68 -1.88 -2.63 -9.55
N LEU A 69 -2.54 -3.46 -10.33
CA LEU A 69 -2.71 -3.30 -11.77
C LEU A 69 -4.15 -3.68 -12.13
N THR A 70 -4.77 -2.88 -12.98
CA THR A 70 -5.99 -3.25 -13.70
C THR A 70 -5.78 -2.98 -15.18
N LEU A 71 -6.18 -3.95 -16.00
CA LEU A 71 -6.16 -3.85 -17.45
C LEU A 71 -7.60 -3.69 -17.95
N GLY A 72 -7.82 -2.70 -18.80
CA GLY A 72 -9.07 -2.54 -19.52
C GLY A 72 -9.13 -3.42 -20.77
N PRO A 73 -10.19 -3.26 -21.58
CA PRO A 73 -10.39 -4.03 -22.81
C PRO A 73 -9.22 -3.91 -23.77
N TYR A 74 -8.88 -4.98 -24.49
CA TYR A 74 -7.86 -4.97 -25.55
C TYR A 74 -6.46 -4.55 -25.12
N ASN A 75 -6.20 -4.45 -23.81
CA ASN A 75 -4.94 -4.00 -23.25
C ASN A 75 -4.51 -2.60 -23.73
N ASP A 76 -5.47 -1.78 -24.17
CA ASP A 76 -5.22 -0.40 -24.59
C ASP A 76 -5.19 0.56 -23.40
N SER A 77 -5.85 0.18 -22.31
CA SER A 77 -6.08 1.00 -21.14
C SER A 77 -5.64 0.26 -19.89
N PHE A 78 -4.95 0.99 -18.99
CA PHE A 78 -4.50 0.40 -17.74
C PHE A 78 -4.37 1.45 -16.64
N PHE A 79 -4.43 0.97 -15.40
CA PHE A 79 -4.08 1.74 -14.22
C PHE A 79 -3.21 0.89 -13.30
N ALA A 80 -2.02 1.40 -12.96
CA ALA A 80 -1.04 0.70 -12.15
C ALA A 80 -0.47 1.62 -11.06
N HIS A 81 -0.27 1.08 -9.85
CA HIS A 81 0.42 1.81 -8.79
C HIS A 81 1.02 0.87 -7.75
N ASP A 82 2.04 1.34 -7.04
CA ASP A 82 2.60 0.66 -5.86
C ASP A 82 2.45 1.51 -4.57
N SER A 83 1.53 2.49 -4.62
CA SER A 83 1.29 3.55 -3.61
C SER A 83 2.33 4.68 -3.55
N SER A 84 3.51 4.46 -4.13
CA SER A 84 4.57 5.48 -4.23
C SER A 84 4.56 6.16 -5.59
N ALA A 85 4.35 5.38 -6.65
CA ALA A 85 4.23 5.82 -8.03
C ALA A 85 2.90 5.33 -8.62
N TYR A 86 2.38 6.11 -9.56
CA TYR A 86 1.12 5.86 -10.27
C TYR A 86 1.36 6.07 -11.76
N GLN A 87 0.87 5.14 -12.58
CA GLN A 87 0.90 5.23 -14.03
C GLN A 87 -0.44 4.76 -14.58
N TRP A 88 -0.94 5.46 -15.58
CA TRP A 88 -2.15 5.06 -16.29
C TRP A 88 -2.09 5.48 -17.74
N MET A 89 -2.91 4.83 -18.57
CA MET A 89 -3.03 5.12 -19.99
C MET A 89 -4.45 4.84 -20.46
N ASN A 90 -4.95 5.65 -21.40
CA ASN A 90 -6.24 5.49 -22.10
C ASN A 90 -7.43 5.19 -21.17
N LEU A 91 -7.51 5.85 -20.02
CA LEU A 91 -8.62 5.66 -19.09
C LEU A 91 -9.93 6.26 -19.64
N PRO A 92 -11.10 5.71 -19.24
CA PRO A 92 -12.39 6.34 -19.50
C PRO A 92 -12.39 7.82 -19.09
N PRO A 93 -12.93 8.75 -19.91
CA PRO A 93 -12.82 10.19 -19.64
C PRO A 93 -13.37 10.63 -18.28
N SER A 94 -14.45 10.01 -17.81
CA SER A 94 -15.05 10.26 -16.50
C SER A 94 -14.17 9.76 -15.35
N LEU A 95 -13.50 8.62 -15.50
CA LEU A 95 -12.49 8.13 -14.54
C LEU A 95 -11.29 9.07 -14.51
N LEU A 96 -10.77 9.48 -15.67
CA LEU A 96 -9.63 10.40 -15.76
C LEU A 96 -9.95 11.72 -15.06
N SER A 97 -11.14 12.28 -15.31
CA SER A 97 -11.61 13.51 -14.65
C SER A 97 -11.70 13.33 -13.14
N ALA A 98 -12.22 12.19 -12.67
CA ALA A 98 -12.30 11.86 -11.25
C ALA A 98 -10.91 11.73 -10.59
N LEU A 99 -9.93 11.15 -11.28
CA LEU A 99 -8.55 11.08 -10.79
C LEU A 99 -7.89 12.45 -10.75
N GLN A 100 -8.01 13.25 -11.81
CA GLN A 100 -7.44 14.60 -11.90
C GLN A 100 -8.01 15.54 -10.83
N ALA A 101 -9.31 15.45 -10.55
CA ALA A 101 -9.94 16.21 -9.47
C ALA A 101 -9.35 15.92 -8.08
N ARG A 102 -8.62 14.80 -7.92
CA ARG A 102 -7.98 14.36 -6.67
C ARG A 102 -6.50 14.68 -6.57
N ILE A 103 -5.97 15.33 -7.61
CA ILE A 103 -4.57 15.74 -7.72
C ILE A 103 -4.53 17.27 -7.69
N THR A 104 -3.69 17.82 -6.82
CA THR A 104 -3.43 19.27 -6.78
C THR A 104 -1.94 19.48 -6.98
N GLY A 105 -1.56 20.07 -8.11
CA GLY A 105 -0.17 20.10 -8.55
C GLY A 105 0.33 18.69 -8.85
N SER A 106 1.34 18.21 -8.11
CA SER A 106 1.90 16.86 -8.22
C SER A 106 1.54 15.94 -7.05
N ALA A 107 0.65 16.38 -6.15
CA ALA A 107 0.31 15.66 -4.93
C ALA A 107 -1.15 15.18 -4.93
N TRP A 108 -1.34 13.95 -4.48
CA TRP A 108 -2.66 13.39 -4.18
C TRP A 108 -3.16 13.94 -2.85
N HIS A 109 -4.33 14.57 -2.83
CA HIS A 109 -5.02 14.83 -1.57
C HIS A 109 -5.95 13.67 -1.16
N ASP A 110 -6.38 12.84 -2.12
CA ASP A 110 -7.09 11.59 -1.86
C ASP A 110 -6.64 10.50 -2.85
N LYS A 111 -5.90 9.51 -2.34
CA LYS A 111 -5.23 8.50 -3.18
C LYS A 111 -6.21 7.41 -3.62
N PRO A 112 -6.13 6.93 -4.87
CA PRO A 112 -6.84 5.74 -5.32
C PRO A 112 -6.46 4.53 -4.46
N ARG A 113 -7.48 3.80 -4.00
CA ARG A 113 -7.34 2.56 -3.22
C ARG A 113 -7.72 1.34 -4.06
N ILE A 114 -8.83 1.45 -4.80
CA ILE A 114 -9.31 0.44 -5.73
C ILE A 114 -9.60 1.15 -7.05
N VAL A 115 -9.06 0.62 -8.14
CA VAL A 115 -9.44 0.98 -9.50
C VAL A 115 -9.69 -0.32 -10.24
N ALA A 116 -10.86 -0.45 -10.87
CA ALA A 116 -11.21 -1.60 -11.69
C ALA A 116 -11.74 -1.12 -13.03
N LEU A 117 -11.16 -1.62 -14.12
CA LEU A 117 -11.57 -1.33 -15.49
C LEU A 117 -12.38 -2.50 -16.05
N GLY A 118 -13.57 -2.19 -16.56
CA GLY A 118 -14.49 -3.14 -17.18
C GLY A 118 -14.66 -2.90 -18.67
N ALA A 119 -15.62 -3.57 -19.27
CA ALA A 119 -15.96 -3.45 -20.68
C ALA A 119 -16.72 -2.15 -21.00
N ASP A 120 -16.52 -1.58 -22.19
CA ASP A 120 -17.17 -0.36 -22.70
C ASP A 120 -17.17 0.81 -21.71
N ASP A 121 -15.98 1.32 -21.36
CA ASP A 121 -15.79 2.45 -20.46
C ASP A 121 -16.38 2.30 -19.05
N ASN A 122 -16.77 1.08 -18.66
CA ASN A 122 -17.23 0.82 -17.31
C ASN A 122 -16.03 0.78 -16.36
N PHE A 123 -16.16 1.39 -15.19
CA PHE A 123 -15.09 1.43 -14.20
C PHE A 123 -15.62 1.63 -12.79
N ILE A 124 -14.74 1.36 -11.83
CA ILE A 124 -14.93 1.74 -10.42
C ILE A 124 -13.64 2.39 -9.92
N LEU A 125 -13.79 3.50 -9.20
CA LEU A 125 -12.76 4.13 -8.39
C LEU A 125 -13.27 4.22 -6.96
N ILE A 126 -12.50 3.64 -6.01
CA ILE A 126 -12.69 3.87 -4.57
C ILE A 126 -11.38 4.42 -4.02
N THR A 127 -11.46 5.48 -3.23
CA THR A 127 -10.28 6.15 -2.68
C THR A 127 -9.96 5.73 -1.26
N SER A 128 -8.85 6.28 -0.73
CA SER A 128 -8.42 6.08 0.64
C SER A 128 -9.35 6.76 1.65
N ALA A 129 -9.97 7.88 1.27
CA ALA A 129 -11.04 8.51 2.04
C ALA A 129 -12.41 7.81 1.90
N ASN A 130 -12.47 6.67 1.19
CA ASN A 130 -13.69 5.93 0.86
C ASN A 130 -14.69 6.70 -0.01
N ALA A 131 -14.24 7.73 -0.74
CA ALA A 131 -15.04 8.30 -1.81
C ALA A 131 -15.08 7.31 -2.99
N ALA A 132 -16.27 7.11 -3.56
CA ALA A 132 -16.48 6.18 -4.67
C ALA A 132 -17.04 6.92 -5.89
N VAL A 133 -16.54 6.58 -7.08
CA VAL A 133 -17.02 7.06 -8.38
C VAL A 133 -17.02 5.87 -9.31
N TRP A 134 -18.13 5.60 -10.01
CA TRP A 134 -18.23 4.45 -10.88
C TRP A 134 -19.15 4.71 -12.08
N THR A 135 -19.02 3.87 -13.10
CA THR A 135 -19.94 3.74 -14.23
C THR A 135 -20.04 2.26 -14.54
N LEU A 136 -21.21 1.66 -14.28
CA LEU A 136 -21.40 0.21 -14.27
C LEU A 136 -22.67 -0.23 -15.04
N SER A 137 -22.96 0.41 -16.17
CA SER A 137 -24.09 0.06 -17.04
C SER A 137 -24.09 -1.42 -17.45
N ASN A 138 -22.90 -2.02 -17.59
CA ASN A 138 -22.68 -3.41 -17.97
C ASN A 138 -22.52 -4.37 -16.79
N TYR A 139 -22.61 -3.90 -15.54
CA TYR A 139 -22.43 -4.69 -14.31
C TYR A 139 -23.52 -4.33 -13.29
N ARG A 140 -24.76 -4.75 -13.57
CA ARG A 140 -25.98 -4.37 -12.85
C ARG A 140 -25.96 -4.85 -11.41
N THR A 141 -25.57 -6.10 -11.18
CA THR A 141 -25.49 -6.66 -9.82
C THR A 141 -24.48 -5.88 -8.98
N MET A 142 -23.31 -5.57 -9.53
CA MET A 142 -22.31 -4.74 -8.85
C MET A 142 -22.81 -3.31 -8.63
N ASN A 143 -23.47 -2.70 -9.63
CA ASN A 143 -24.02 -1.35 -9.50
C ASN A 143 -25.03 -1.28 -8.34
N THR A 144 -25.99 -2.21 -8.29
CA THR A 144 -26.96 -2.31 -7.19
C THR A 144 -26.28 -2.53 -5.83
N MET A 145 -25.22 -3.35 -5.79
CA MET A 145 -24.45 -3.57 -4.57
C MET A 145 -23.78 -2.27 -4.09
N LEU A 146 -23.12 -1.53 -4.99
CA LEU A 146 -22.47 -0.26 -4.65
C LEU A 146 -23.48 0.82 -4.28
N ASP A 147 -24.62 0.89 -4.97
CA ASP A 147 -25.71 1.81 -4.62
C ASP A 147 -26.19 1.54 -3.19
N PHE A 148 -26.41 0.27 -2.83
CA PHE A 148 -26.78 -0.13 -1.48
C PHE A 148 -25.70 0.23 -0.44
N SER A 149 -24.44 -0.11 -0.70
CA SER A 149 -23.32 0.25 0.18
C SER A 149 -23.16 1.76 0.33
N HIS A 150 -23.45 2.56 -0.71
CA HIS A 150 -23.33 4.01 -0.66
C HIS A 150 -24.36 4.65 0.29
N THR A 151 -25.53 4.02 0.49
CA THR A 151 -26.54 4.52 1.43
C THR A 151 -26.16 4.37 2.91
N ARG A 152 -25.13 3.57 3.21
CA ARG A 152 -24.72 3.24 4.57
C ARG A 152 -23.40 3.91 4.94
N PRO A 153 -23.32 4.60 6.09
CA PRO A 153 -22.07 5.21 6.51
C PRO A 153 -21.02 4.14 6.82
N ARG A 154 -19.89 4.19 6.10
CA ARG A 154 -18.67 3.34 6.21
C ARG A 154 -18.62 2.05 5.38
N ASP A 155 -19.67 1.67 4.64
CA ASP A 155 -19.67 0.38 3.93
C ASP A 155 -18.65 0.29 2.80
N MET A 156 -18.29 1.42 2.15
CA MET A 156 -17.23 1.41 1.11
C MET A 156 -15.87 0.99 1.67
N GLN A 157 -15.64 1.15 2.98
CA GLN A 157 -14.41 0.70 3.64
C GLN A 157 -14.34 -0.84 3.71
N GLU A 158 -15.48 -1.52 3.75
CA GLU A 158 -15.55 -2.98 3.79
C GLU A 158 -15.13 -3.61 2.47
N ILE A 159 -15.25 -2.89 1.35
CA ILE A 159 -14.80 -3.43 0.06
C ILE A 159 -13.27 -3.35 0.02
N HIS A 160 -12.61 -4.50 -0.07
CA HIS A 160 -11.16 -4.62 -0.08
C HIS A 160 -10.60 -4.68 -1.51
N HIS A 161 -11.27 -5.41 -2.41
CA HIS A 161 -10.84 -5.59 -3.79
C HIS A 161 -12.05 -5.70 -4.71
N ILE A 162 -11.95 -5.15 -5.92
CA ILE A 162 -12.91 -5.40 -7.01
C ILE A 162 -12.14 -5.67 -8.30
N THR A 163 -12.57 -6.69 -9.04
CA THR A 163 -12.11 -6.98 -10.40
C THR A 163 -13.32 -7.02 -11.32
N LEU A 164 -13.27 -6.28 -12.43
CA LEU A 164 -14.26 -6.35 -13.50
C LEU A 164 -13.64 -7.10 -14.69
N HIS A 165 -14.43 -7.94 -15.34
CA HIS A 165 -13.96 -8.66 -16.51
C HIS A 165 -14.12 -7.80 -17.77
N ALA A 166 -13.01 -7.40 -18.40
CA ALA A 166 -12.98 -6.46 -19.52
C ALA A 166 -13.74 -6.88 -20.80
N HIS A 167 -14.06 -8.17 -20.99
CA HIS A 167 -14.80 -8.65 -22.17
C HIS A 167 -16.09 -9.43 -21.90
N ARG A 168 -16.47 -9.62 -20.64
CA ARG A 168 -17.65 -10.41 -20.26
C ARG A 168 -18.48 -9.55 -19.34
N TYR A 169 -19.53 -8.95 -19.89
CA TYR A 169 -20.45 -8.12 -19.12
C TYR A 169 -20.98 -8.87 -17.91
N GLN A 170 -21.28 -8.17 -16.82
CA GLN A 170 -21.69 -8.73 -15.53
C GLN A 170 -20.65 -9.61 -14.83
N CYS A 171 -19.53 -10.00 -15.46
CA CYS A 171 -18.54 -10.84 -14.82
C CYS A 171 -17.63 -9.98 -13.93
N PHE A 172 -17.72 -10.21 -12.61
CA PHE A 172 -16.90 -9.52 -11.63
C PHE A 172 -16.61 -10.42 -10.44
N ILE A 173 -15.59 -10.01 -9.68
CA ILE A 173 -15.32 -10.55 -8.35
C ILE A 173 -15.07 -9.38 -7.41
N THR A 174 -15.65 -9.42 -6.22
CA THR A 174 -15.37 -8.49 -5.13
C THR A 174 -15.00 -9.25 -3.87
N GLN A 175 -14.03 -8.72 -3.14
CA GLN A 175 -13.58 -9.23 -1.85
C GLN A 175 -13.90 -8.19 -0.78
N SER A 176 -14.57 -8.60 0.29
CA SER A 176 -14.78 -7.77 1.48
C SER A 176 -13.63 -7.90 2.48
N SER A 177 -13.56 -6.99 3.44
CA SER A 177 -12.51 -6.89 4.45
C SER A 177 -12.47 -8.06 5.42
N ASN A 178 -13.56 -8.82 5.52
CA ASN A 178 -13.65 -10.07 6.28
C ASN A 178 -13.21 -11.32 5.47
N GLY A 179 -12.78 -11.12 4.22
CA GLY A 179 -12.33 -12.17 3.31
C GLY A 179 -13.43 -12.87 2.51
N SER A 180 -14.70 -12.48 2.67
CA SER A 180 -15.78 -13.02 1.85
C SER A 180 -15.63 -12.58 0.40
N LEU A 181 -16.03 -13.47 -0.52
CA LEU A 181 -16.06 -13.23 -1.95
C LEU A 181 -17.50 -13.17 -2.42
N ILE A 182 -17.79 -12.18 -3.27
CA ILE A 182 -19.03 -12.11 -4.04
C ILE A 182 -18.62 -12.01 -5.51
N PHE A 183 -19.26 -12.78 -6.36
CA PHE A 183 -18.98 -12.78 -7.80
C PHE A 183 -20.27 -13.05 -8.57
N ASP A 184 -20.29 -12.65 -9.84
CA ASP A 184 -21.41 -12.89 -10.75
C ASP A 184 -20.88 -13.19 -12.15
N ASN A 185 -21.69 -13.89 -12.95
CA ASN A 185 -21.43 -14.28 -14.35
C ASN A 185 -20.01 -14.79 -14.67
N LEU A 186 -19.39 -15.55 -13.75
CA LEU A 186 -18.13 -16.22 -14.03
C LEU A 186 -18.33 -17.36 -15.06
N PRO A 187 -17.32 -17.67 -15.88
CA PRO A 187 -17.30 -18.89 -16.68
C PRO A 187 -17.54 -20.14 -15.83
N PRO A 188 -18.38 -21.10 -16.27
CA PRO A 188 -18.76 -22.25 -15.43
C PRO A 188 -17.58 -23.06 -14.88
N HIS A 189 -16.49 -23.16 -15.64
CA HIS A 189 -15.29 -23.90 -15.25
C HIS A 189 -14.45 -23.17 -14.17
N GLU A 190 -14.64 -21.87 -13.97
CA GLU A 190 -13.95 -21.09 -12.93
C GLU A 190 -14.67 -21.15 -11.58
N ILE A 191 -15.96 -21.47 -11.58
CA ILE A 191 -16.81 -21.43 -10.38
C ILE A 191 -16.25 -22.35 -9.29
N GLU A 192 -15.83 -23.57 -9.64
CA GLU A 192 -15.27 -24.53 -8.66
C GLU A 192 -13.96 -24.02 -8.06
N GLY A 193 -13.09 -23.42 -8.88
CA GLY A 193 -11.85 -22.80 -8.41
C GLY A 193 -12.13 -21.63 -7.46
N MET A 194 -13.09 -20.78 -7.80
CA MET A 194 -13.52 -19.67 -6.94
C MET A 194 -14.10 -20.13 -5.61
N GLN A 195 -14.97 -21.14 -5.62
CA GLN A 195 -15.52 -21.74 -4.40
C GLN A 195 -14.41 -22.33 -3.53
N SER A 196 -13.45 -23.01 -4.13
CA SER A 196 -12.29 -23.59 -3.43
C SER A 196 -11.39 -22.52 -2.80
N MET A 197 -11.37 -21.30 -3.32
CA MET A 197 -10.59 -20.17 -2.78
C MET A 197 -11.28 -19.44 -1.61
N MET A 198 -12.62 -19.54 -1.46
CA MET A 198 -13.34 -18.79 -0.43
C MET A 198 -12.84 -19.07 0.99
N ALA A 199 -12.70 -20.35 1.36
CA ALA A 199 -12.28 -20.73 2.72
C ALA A 199 -10.81 -20.33 3.03
N PRO A 200 -9.83 -20.59 2.14
CA PRO A 200 -8.47 -20.07 2.30
C PRO A 200 -8.42 -18.55 2.47
N MET A 201 -9.15 -17.79 1.65
CA MET A 201 -9.13 -16.32 1.73
C MET A 201 -9.68 -15.78 3.06
N VAL A 202 -10.77 -16.37 3.56
CA VAL A 202 -11.30 -16.02 4.89
C VAL A 202 -10.30 -16.35 6.00
N ARG A 203 -9.62 -17.50 5.93
CA ARG A 203 -8.59 -17.88 6.90
C ARG A 203 -7.42 -16.89 6.88
N ASP A 204 -6.88 -16.61 5.69
CA ASP A 204 -5.71 -15.73 5.53
C ASP A 204 -6.03 -14.30 6.00
N THR A 205 -7.25 -13.82 5.73
CA THR A 205 -7.73 -12.52 6.21
C THR A 205 -7.74 -12.47 7.74
N LYS A 206 -8.27 -13.52 8.39
CA LYS A 206 -8.27 -13.63 9.87
C LYS A 206 -6.86 -13.69 10.45
N GLU A 207 -5.96 -14.45 9.82
CA GLU A 207 -4.56 -14.54 10.25
C GLU A 207 -3.84 -13.18 10.14
N GLU A 208 -4.11 -12.43 9.08
CA GLU A 208 -3.55 -11.09 8.90
C GLU A 208 -4.07 -10.12 9.98
N GLU A 209 -5.37 -10.17 10.28
CA GLU A 209 -5.95 -9.37 11.36
C GLU A 209 -5.32 -9.69 12.72
N GLU A 210 -5.16 -10.97 13.06
CA GLU A 210 -4.52 -11.39 14.30
C GLU A 210 -3.05 -10.96 14.35
N ARG A 211 -2.33 -11.04 13.22
CA ARG A 211 -0.95 -10.52 13.12
C ARG A 211 -0.90 -9.01 13.36
N LYS A 212 -1.83 -8.24 12.79
CA LYS A 212 -1.96 -6.78 13.00
C LYS A 212 -2.28 -6.47 14.47
N LYS A 213 -3.19 -7.21 15.11
CA LYS A 213 -3.53 -7.06 16.54
C LYS A 213 -2.32 -7.37 17.43
N LYS A 214 -1.59 -8.44 17.16
CA LYS A 214 -0.37 -8.81 17.89
C LYS A 214 0.71 -7.73 17.77
N LYS A 215 0.95 -7.21 16.57
CA LYS A 215 1.90 -6.11 16.33
C LYS A 215 1.53 -4.87 17.14
N LYS A 216 0.26 -4.43 17.09
CA LYS A 216 -0.24 -3.29 17.88
C LYS A 216 -0.08 -3.50 19.39
N ARG A 217 -0.33 -4.72 19.89
CA ARG A 217 -0.12 -5.06 21.32
C ARG A 217 1.34 -4.97 21.72
N ILE A 218 2.26 -5.45 20.89
CA ILE A 218 3.70 -5.37 21.13
C ILE A 218 4.16 -3.90 21.13
N GLU A 219 3.71 -3.11 20.15
CA GLU A 219 4.02 -1.67 20.07
C GLU A 219 3.48 -0.90 21.30
N ALA A 220 2.24 -1.18 21.72
CA ALA A 220 1.66 -0.57 22.92
C ALA A 220 2.38 -0.99 24.21
N ALA A 221 2.83 -2.25 24.32
CA ALA A 221 3.61 -2.72 25.47
C ALA A 221 5.03 -2.15 25.50
N GLY A 222 5.68 -2.02 24.33
CA GLY A 222 7.00 -1.40 24.17
C GLY A 222 6.99 0.09 24.50
N SER A 223 5.93 0.81 24.12
CA SER A 223 5.74 2.22 24.47
C SER A 223 5.55 2.47 25.97
N ARG A 224 5.06 1.48 26.74
CA ARG A 224 4.99 1.59 28.21
C ARG A 224 6.33 1.39 28.92
N ARG A 225 7.34 0.80 28.25
CA ARG A 225 8.69 0.57 28.82
C ARG A 225 9.66 1.73 28.56
N THR A 226 9.29 2.76 27.82
CA THR A 226 10.12 3.96 27.55
C THR A 226 9.90 5.13 28.50
N SER A 227 9.28 4.93 29.67
CA SER A 227 9.27 5.92 30.76
C SER A 227 10.57 5.92 31.61
N VAL A 228 11.67 5.37 31.10
CA VAL A 228 13.00 5.57 31.73
C VAL A 228 13.41 7.05 31.66
N GLY A 229 12.88 7.81 30.69
CA GLY A 229 13.02 9.28 30.63
C GLY A 229 12.34 10.01 31.79
N SER A 230 11.16 9.56 32.25
CA SER A 230 10.52 10.17 33.44
C SER A 230 11.24 9.80 34.74
N ARG A 231 11.94 8.64 34.78
CA ARG A 231 12.84 8.29 35.88
C ARG A 231 14.12 9.14 35.88
N GLN A 232 14.67 9.49 34.71
CA GLN A 232 15.78 10.44 34.58
C GLN A 232 15.38 11.88 34.94
N GLU A 233 14.15 12.30 34.63
CA GLU A 233 13.63 13.61 35.06
C GLU A 233 13.31 13.66 36.55
N MET A 234 12.77 12.59 37.15
CA MET A 234 12.67 12.47 38.62
C MET A 234 14.05 12.48 39.28
N LEU A 235 15.02 11.72 38.77
CA LEU A 235 16.38 11.72 39.30
C LEU A 235 17.06 13.08 39.12
N ARG A 236 16.78 13.83 38.05
CA ARG A 236 17.24 15.22 37.88
C ARG A 236 16.57 16.19 38.86
N ARG A 237 15.29 16.01 39.19
CA ARG A 237 14.62 16.80 40.24
C ARG A 237 15.19 16.48 41.62
N ASP A 238 15.32 15.20 41.97
CA ASP A 238 15.95 14.75 43.23
C ASP A 238 17.40 15.23 43.35
N TRP A 239 18.16 15.23 42.24
CA TRP A 239 19.52 15.73 42.23
C TRP A 239 19.58 17.25 42.43
N ASN A 240 18.66 18.01 41.86
CA ASN A 240 18.59 19.47 42.06
C ASN A 240 18.13 19.84 43.48
N GLU A 241 17.19 19.10 44.07
CA GLU A 241 16.80 19.27 45.48
C GLU A 241 17.95 18.96 46.44
N LYS A 242 18.67 17.85 46.21
CA LYS A 242 19.89 17.54 46.99
C LYS A 242 20.98 18.59 46.80
N LYS A 243 21.13 19.17 45.61
CA LYS A 243 22.07 20.27 45.35
C LYS A 243 21.70 21.54 46.13
N GLN A 244 20.41 21.77 46.40
CA GLN A 244 19.96 22.88 47.26
C GLN A 244 20.21 22.59 48.75
N GLN A 245 20.02 21.35 49.22
CA GLN A 245 20.39 20.93 50.57
C GLN A 245 21.90 21.08 50.83
N PHE A 246 22.75 20.61 49.91
CA PHE A 246 24.20 20.79 50.00
C PHE A 246 24.64 22.28 50.01
N LYS A 247 23.89 23.15 49.33
CA LYS A 247 24.19 24.60 49.28
C LYS A 247 23.78 25.32 50.57
N MET A 248 22.86 24.76 51.35
CA MET A 248 22.51 25.26 52.69
C MET A 248 23.52 24.81 53.75
N GLU A 249 24.03 23.57 53.65
CA GLU A 249 25.07 23.05 54.56
C GLU A 249 26.47 23.65 54.29
N ALA A 250 26.78 24.02 53.05
CA ALA A 250 28.09 24.58 52.69
C ALA A 250 28.28 26.07 53.04
N LYS A 251 27.31 26.73 53.69
CA LYS A 251 27.43 28.12 54.19
C LYS A 251 28.36 28.27 55.41
N GLY A 252 29.33 27.37 55.59
CA GLY A 252 30.32 27.40 56.67
C GLY A 252 31.75 27.02 56.30
N LEU A 253 32.05 26.52 55.09
CA LEU A 253 33.42 26.07 54.78
C LEU A 253 33.84 26.45 53.35
N ARG A 254 34.86 27.32 53.33
CA ARG A 254 35.51 27.87 52.14
C ARG A 254 36.64 26.91 51.72
N LEU A 255 36.48 26.21 50.60
CA LEU A 255 37.58 25.50 49.94
C LEU A 255 37.63 25.90 48.46
N THR A 256 38.71 26.59 48.12
CA THR A 256 39.13 26.91 46.74
C THR A 256 39.94 25.76 46.19
N LEU A 257 39.54 25.22 45.03
CA LEU A 257 40.44 24.48 44.15
C LEU A 257 40.16 24.86 42.69
N ARG A 258 41.18 25.42 42.05
CA ARG A 258 41.28 25.62 40.60
C ARG A 258 41.91 24.37 40.00
N MET A 259 41.34 23.87 38.90
CA MET A 259 42.07 23.09 37.91
C MET A 259 41.59 23.51 36.52
N GLY A 260 42.54 23.94 35.69
CA GLY A 260 42.38 24.06 34.25
C GLY A 260 43.11 22.92 33.57
N ILE A 261 42.60 22.46 32.43
CA ILE A 261 43.36 21.69 31.44
C ILE A 261 42.92 22.15 30.05
N SER A 262 43.92 22.61 29.30
CA SER A 262 43.95 22.82 27.85
C SER A 262 44.36 21.53 27.12
N ALA A 263 43.75 21.25 25.97
CA ALA A 263 44.30 20.50 24.84
C ALA A 263 43.40 20.86 23.63
N GLY A 264 43.82 21.66 22.65
CA GLY A 264 44.81 21.35 21.59
C GLY A 264 44.08 20.62 20.44
N GLY A 265 44.03 21.05 19.17
CA GLY A 265 44.65 22.15 18.44
C GLY A 265 44.74 21.77 16.94
N GLY A 266 44.38 22.70 16.05
CA GLY A 266 44.80 22.82 14.62
C GLY A 266 44.40 21.70 13.64
N GLY A 267 44.20 21.95 12.33
CA GLY A 267 44.36 23.18 11.58
C GLY A 267 43.94 23.04 10.12
N ILE A 268 43.58 24.19 9.56
CA ILE A 268 43.32 24.47 8.14
C ILE A 268 44.66 24.65 7.43
N LYS A 269 44.83 24.08 6.22
CA LYS A 269 45.73 24.65 5.21
C LYS A 269 45.26 24.39 3.78
N ARG A 270 44.93 25.51 3.10
CA ARG A 270 44.93 25.70 1.64
C ARG A 270 46.35 25.49 1.08
N MET A 271 46.47 24.97 -0.13
CA MET A 271 47.49 25.42 -1.09
C MET A 271 46.93 25.42 -2.51
N LEU A 272 46.95 26.61 -3.11
CA LEU A 272 46.99 26.89 -4.54
C LEU A 272 48.43 26.67 -5.04
N GLY A 273 48.57 26.25 -6.30
CA GLY A 273 49.84 26.28 -7.02
C GLY A 273 49.62 26.13 -8.52
N THR A 274 49.69 27.26 -9.22
CA THR A 274 49.85 27.38 -10.67
C THR A 274 51.27 27.01 -11.10
N GLY A 275 51.40 26.32 -12.22
CA GLY A 275 52.65 26.06 -12.96
C GLY A 275 52.29 25.45 -14.31
#